data_AF-S5G514-F1
#
_entry.id   AF-S5G514-F1
#
_cell.length_a   1.000
_cell.length_b   1.000
_cell.length_c   1.000
_cell.angle_alpha   90.00
_cell.angle_beta   90.00
_cell.angle_gamma   90.00
#
_symmetry.space_group_name_H-M   'P 1'
#
loop_
_entity.id
_entity.type
_entity.pdbx_description
1 polymer ?
#
loop_
_entity_poly.entity_id
_entity_poly.type
_entity_poly.pdbx_seq_one_letter_code
_entity_poly.pdbx_strand_id
1 'polypeptide(L)'
;IEVLGLPKEGKDASKLLNYRAPSGSHGDAGDFAMIAYFVLKPRFPTHGTLTIQEVNGLLDAIANNNAAKKKDNVKKSLLQLITRSSALEQKWLIRMIIKDMKLGFSQQTVFSIFHPDATELHNVTTDLEKVCLQLHDPTVFLSDVSIMLFSAFKPMLAAIANIKNIEKQMNNQSFYIETKLDGERMQMHKDGDVYKYFSRNGFDYTQQFGASPLDGSLTPFIHNVFRIDVQNCILDGEMMAYNPETQTFMQKGSKFDIKRLMDDSELHTCYCVFDILMLNDQKLARESLRKRCEILHKVFTPIIGRLHLVHKTEASTKKNVVDALNEAIDNREEGIMVK
;
A
#
# COMPACT_ATOMS: atom_id res chain seq x y z
N ILE A 1 -15.69 -11.22 -26.80
CA ILE A 1 -16.97 -11.27 -27.56
C ILE A 1 -16.86 -10.42 -28.80
N GLU A 2 -16.76 -9.09 -28.66
CA GLU A 2 -16.60 -8.14 -29.79
C GLU A 2 -15.39 -8.49 -30.70
N VAL A 3 -14.19 -8.57 -30.11
CA VAL A 3 -12.94 -8.90 -30.84
C VAL A 3 -12.99 -10.26 -31.55
N LEU A 4 -13.70 -11.22 -30.96
CA LEU A 4 -13.75 -12.60 -31.42
C LEU A 4 -14.93 -12.88 -32.37
N GLY A 5 -15.77 -11.87 -32.65
CA GLY A 5 -17.01 -12.05 -33.40
C GLY A 5 -17.97 -13.09 -32.78
N LEU A 6 -17.92 -13.30 -31.46
CA LEU A 6 -18.79 -14.29 -30.82
C LEU A 6 -20.25 -13.83 -30.89
N PRO A 7 -21.22 -14.73 -31.18
CA PRO A 7 -22.63 -14.40 -31.08
C PRO A 7 -22.95 -13.90 -29.66
N LYS A 8 -23.58 -12.72 -29.55
CA LYS A 8 -23.83 -12.06 -28.25
C LYS A 8 -24.62 -12.94 -27.28
N GLU A 9 -25.60 -13.67 -27.81
CA GLU A 9 -26.43 -14.65 -27.06
C GLU A 9 -25.91 -16.10 -27.15
N GLY A 10 -24.67 -16.28 -27.65
CA GLY A 10 -24.06 -17.59 -27.79
C GLY A 10 -23.57 -18.17 -26.46
N LYS A 11 -23.46 -19.50 -26.39
CA LYS A 11 -22.99 -20.21 -25.19
C LYS A 11 -21.64 -19.69 -24.68
N ASP A 12 -20.68 -19.44 -25.57
CA ASP A 12 -19.35 -18.94 -25.21
C ASP A 12 -19.38 -17.49 -24.71
N ALA A 13 -20.22 -16.63 -25.29
CA ALA A 13 -20.39 -15.25 -24.83
C ALA A 13 -21.03 -15.21 -23.44
N SER A 14 -22.08 -16.02 -23.23
CA SER A 14 -22.74 -16.16 -21.93
C SER A 14 -21.78 -16.70 -20.87
N LYS A 15 -20.93 -17.71 -21.19
CA LYS A 15 -19.90 -18.23 -20.27
C LYS A 15 -18.89 -17.16 -19.85
N LEU A 16 -18.42 -16.32 -20.78
CA LEU A 16 -17.46 -15.26 -20.46
C LEU A 16 -18.08 -14.17 -19.57
N LEU A 17 -19.32 -13.76 -19.84
CA LEU A 17 -20.02 -12.74 -19.04
C LEU A 17 -20.42 -13.27 -17.66
N ASN A 18 -20.83 -14.53 -17.59
CA ASN A 18 -21.32 -15.20 -16.38
C ASN A 18 -20.29 -16.19 -15.82
N TYR A 19 -18.99 -15.86 -15.86
CA TYR A 19 -17.90 -16.79 -15.51
C TYR A 19 -17.91 -17.31 -14.06
N ARG A 20 -18.69 -16.68 -13.18
CA ARG A 20 -18.91 -17.12 -11.79
C ARG A 20 -20.09 -18.08 -11.62
N ALA A 21 -20.96 -18.18 -12.62
CA ALA A 21 -22.08 -19.11 -12.57
C ALA A 21 -21.54 -20.55 -12.62
N PRO A 22 -22.06 -21.46 -11.80
CA PRO A 22 -21.65 -22.85 -11.82
C PRO A 22 -21.96 -23.42 -13.21
N SER A 23 -20.93 -23.84 -13.93
CA SER A 23 -21.06 -24.54 -15.21
C SER A 23 -20.71 -26.01 -14.97
N GLY A 24 -21.53 -26.91 -15.52
CA GLY A 24 -21.40 -28.35 -15.26
C GLY A 24 -20.04 -28.93 -15.66
N SER A 25 -19.59 -29.88 -14.85
CA SER A 25 -18.55 -30.90 -15.10
C SER A 25 -17.08 -30.51 -14.93
N HIS A 26 -16.67 -29.25 -15.07
CA HIS A 26 -15.30 -28.82 -14.80
C HIS A 26 -15.31 -27.75 -13.71
N GLY A 27 -14.62 -28.01 -12.60
CA GLY A 27 -14.57 -27.15 -11.40
C GLY A 27 -13.87 -25.79 -11.58
N ASP A 28 -13.91 -25.22 -12.79
CA ASP A 28 -13.26 -23.97 -13.17
C ASP A 28 -14.17 -22.73 -12.98
N ALA A 29 -15.37 -22.92 -12.41
CA ALA A 29 -16.28 -21.82 -12.09
C ALA A 29 -15.58 -20.81 -11.17
N GLY A 30 -15.49 -19.55 -11.60
CA GLY A 30 -14.79 -18.48 -10.89
C GLY A 30 -13.35 -18.19 -11.35
N ASP A 31 -12.71 -19.05 -12.16
CA ASP A 31 -11.43 -18.70 -12.83
C ASP A 31 -11.69 -18.20 -14.26
N PHE A 32 -11.81 -16.88 -14.39
CA PHE A 32 -12.04 -16.22 -15.68
C PHE A 32 -10.97 -16.55 -16.73
N ALA A 33 -9.70 -16.67 -16.33
CA ALA A 33 -8.62 -16.93 -17.26
C ALA A 33 -8.72 -18.35 -17.86
N MET A 34 -9.08 -19.34 -17.04
CA MET A 34 -9.32 -20.71 -17.51
C MET A 34 -10.54 -20.81 -18.43
N ILE A 35 -11.65 -20.16 -18.06
CA ILE A 35 -12.85 -20.11 -18.92
C ILE A 35 -12.52 -19.45 -20.26
N ALA A 36 -11.81 -18.32 -20.24
CA ALA A 36 -11.35 -17.65 -21.45
C ALA A 36 -10.45 -18.56 -22.30
N TYR A 37 -9.48 -19.26 -21.69
CA TYR A 37 -8.61 -20.19 -22.39
C TYR A 37 -9.38 -21.26 -23.18
N PHE A 38 -10.39 -21.90 -22.60
CA PHE A 38 -11.17 -22.91 -23.32
C PHE A 38 -11.99 -22.35 -24.48
N VAL A 39 -12.48 -21.11 -24.36
CA VAL A 39 -13.13 -20.40 -25.47
C VAL A 39 -12.12 -20.02 -26.56
N LEU A 40 -10.90 -19.64 -26.19
CA LEU A 40 -9.86 -19.18 -27.11
C LEU A 40 -9.11 -20.33 -27.81
N LYS A 41 -8.93 -21.47 -27.14
CA LYS A 41 -8.14 -22.62 -27.61
C LYS A 41 -8.46 -23.07 -29.05
N PRO A 42 -9.73 -23.19 -29.50
CA PRO A 42 -10.02 -23.58 -30.88
C PRO A 42 -9.91 -22.43 -31.90
N ARG A 43 -9.64 -21.19 -31.47
CA ARG A 43 -9.76 -19.97 -32.29
C ARG A 43 -8.44 -19.24 -32.56
N PHE A 44 -7.37 -19.61 -31.86
CA PHE A 44 -6.08 -18.93 -31.92
C PHE A 44 -4.94 -19.89 -32.30
N PRO A 45 -3.85 -19.37 -32.89
CA PRO A 45 -2.67 -20.16 -33.20
C PRO A 45 -1.99 -20.70 -31.93
N THR A 46 -1.10 -21.67 -32.13
CA THR A 46 -0.37 -22.34 -31.03
C THR A 46 0.76 -21.49 -30.46
N HIS A 47 1.27 -20.48 -31.19
CA HIS A 47 2.38 -19.62 -30.77
C HIS A 47 2.07 -18.14 -30.99
N GLY A 48 2.50 -17.30 -30.06
CA GLY A 48 2.48 -15.84 -30.19
C GLY A 48 3.75 -15.30 -30.88
N THR A 49 3.79 -13.99 -31.05
CA THR A 49 4.88 -13.24 -31.70
C THR A 49 5.44 -12.11 -30.86
N LEU A 50 4.97 -11.98 -29.61
CA LEU A 50 5.35 -10.90 -28.71
C LEU A 50 6.53 -11.30 -27.83
N THR A 51 7.50 -10.42 -27.71
CA THR A 51 8.54 -10.47 -26.68
C THR A 51 8.00 -9.99 -25.33
N ILE A 52 8.69 -10.31 -24.23
CA ILE A 52 8.33 -9.80 -22.88
C ILE A 52 8.34 -8.26 -22.85
N GLN A 53 9.27 -7.63 -23.54
CA GLN A 53 9.36 -6.16 -23.63
C GLN A 53 8.15 -5.57 -24.36
N GLU A 54 7.73 -6.17 -25.49
CA GLU A 54 6.53 -5.71 -26.21
C GLU A 54 5.26 -5.93 -25.38
N VAL A 55 5.16 -7.03 -24.64
CA VAL A 55 4.05 -7.25 -23.70
C VAL A 55 3.99 -6.14 -22.66
N ASN A 56 5.11 -5.82 -21.99
CA ASN A 56 5.15 -4.72 -21.02
C ASN A 56 4.79 -3.38 -21.66
N GLY A 57 5.34 -3.05 -22.83
CA GLY A 57 5.00 -1.81 -23.53
C GLY A 57 3.51 -1.69 -23.88
N LEU A 58 2.85 -2.80 -24.21
CA LEU A 58 1.39 -2.83 -24.44
C LEU A 58 0.59 -2.70 -23.13
N LEU A 59 1.06 -3.30 -22.03
CA LEU A 59 0.46 -3.14 -20.70
C LEU A 59 0.59 -1.69 -20.19
N ASP A 60 1.75 -1.05 -20.43
CA ASP A 60 1.98 0.36 -20.14
C ASP A 60 1.03 1.25 -20.93
N ALA A 61 0.88 0.97 -22.23
CA ALA A 61 -0.07 1.69 -23.07
C ALA A 61 -1.52 1.53 -22.56
N ILE A 62 -1.91 0.34 -22.09
CA ILE A 62 -3.23 0.11 -21.50
C ILE A 62 -3.41 0.94 -20.22
N ALA A 63 -2.44 0.90 -19.31
CA ALA A 63 -2.48 1.63 -18.04
C ALA A 63 -2.55 3.16 -18.27
N ASN A 64 -1.67 3.70 -19.11
CA ASN A 64 -1.58 5.12 -19.43
C ASN A 64 -2.84 5.63 -20.15
N ASN A 65 -3.35 4.89 -21.13
CA ASN A 65 -4.59 5.28 -21.82
C ASN A 65 -5.82 5.18 -20.89
N ASN A 66 -5.86 4.23 -19.96
CA ASN A 66 -6.91 4.15 -18.95
C ASN A 66 -6.87 5.36 -18.00
N ALA A 67 -5.69 5.73 -17.51
CA ALA A 67 -5.50 6.93 -16.69
C ALA A 67 -5.94 8.21 -17.43
N ALA A 68 -5.65 8.30 -18.73
CA ALA A 68 -6.08 9.39 -19.60
C ALA A 68 -7.56 9.29 -20.07
N LYS A 69 -8.32 8.29 -19.60
CA LYS A 69 -9.72 8.02 -19.99
C LYS A 69 -9.94 7.78 -21.49
N LYS A 70 -8.91 7.34 -22.23
CA LYS A 70 -8.95 7.07 -23.68
C LYS A 70 -9.35 5.61 -23.97
N LYS A 71 -10.65 5.30 -23.81
CA LYS A 71 -11.18 3.92 -23.93
C LYS A 71 -10.87 3.23 -25.26
N ASP A 72 -10.91 3.95 -26.38
CA ASP A 72 -10.65 3.36 -27.70
C ASP A 72 -9.19 2.95 -27.88
N ASN A 73 -8.26 3.70 -27.29
CA ASN A 73 -6.84 3.33 -27.30
C ASN A 73 -6.57 2.11 -26.42
N VAL A 74 -7.24 2.01 -25.27
CA VAL A 74 -7.18 0.79 -24.44
C VAL A 74 -7.65 -0.43 -25.24
N LYS A 75 -8.77 -0.31 -25.97
CA LYS A 75 -9.26 -1.38 -26.85
C LYS A 75 -8.25 -1.75 -27.93
N LYS A 76 -7.59 -0.76 -28.57
CA LYS A 76 -6.55 -1.00 -29.59
C LYS A 76 -5.34 -1.76 -29.03
N SER A 77 -4.83 -1.37 -27.86
CA SER A 77 -3.69 -2.06 -27.22
C SER A 77 -4.06 -3.48 -26.78
N LEU A 78 -5.27 -3.68 -26.23
CA LEU A 78 -5.77 -5.03 -25.91
C LEU A 78 -5.93 -5.89 -27.17
N LEU A 79 -6.39 -5.32 -28.28
CA LEU A 79 -6.51 -6.03 -29.55
C LEU A 79 -5.14 -6.49 -30.06
N GLN A 80 -4.10 -5.67 -29.94
CA GLN A 80 -2.73 -6.06 -30.29
C GLN A 80 -2.22 -7.22 -29.42
N LEU A 81 -2.46 -7.19 -28.10
CA LEU A 81 -2.13 -8.31 -27.22
C LEU A 81 -2.83 -9.60 -27.65
N ILE A 82 -4.14 -9.53 -27.92
CA ILE A 82 -4.95 -10.70 -28.29
C ILE A 82 -4.52 -11.27 -29.64
N THR A 83 -4.40 -10.42 -30.67
CA THR A 83 -4.12 -10.87 -32.05
C THR A 83 -2.71 -11.42 -32.24
N ARG A 84 -1.75 -11.03 -31.40
CA ARG A 84 -0.35 -11.47 -31.48
C ARG A 84 0.03 -12.56 -30.46
N SER A 85 -0.94 -13.09 -29.71
CA SER A 85 -0.72 -14.12 -28.67
C SER A 85 -1.53 -15.39 -28.92
N SER A 86 -0.96 -16.54 -28.60
CA SER A 86 -1.66 -17.82 -28.51
C SER A 86 -2.72 -17.82 -27.40
N ALA A 87 -3.63 -18.79 -27.45
CA ALA A 87 -4.64 -18.96 -26.38
C ALA A 87 -4.00 -19.18 -25.00
N LEU A 88 -2.87 -19.89 -24.93
CA LEU A 88 -2.17 -20.16 -23.68
C LEU A 88 -1.51 -18.89 -23.11
N GLU A 89 -0.87 -18.08 -23.96
CA GLU A 89 -0.31 -16.79 -23.55
C GLU A 89 -1.42 -15.84 -23.08
N GLN A 90 -2.55 -15.77 -23.80
CA GLN A 90 -3.70 -14.95 -23.41
C GLN A 90 -4.24 -15.33 -22.02
N LYS A 91 -4.26 -16.63 -21.67
CA LYS A 91 -4.61 -17.07 -20.30
C LYS A 91 -3.74 -16.38 -19.25
N TRP A 92 -2.42 -16.36 -19.47
CA TRP A 92 -1.48 -15.75 -18.55
C TRP A 92 -1.52 -14.23 -18.57
N LEU A 93 -1.71 -13.60 -19.74
CA LEU A 93 -1.93 -12.16 -19.85
C LEU A 93 -3.16 -11.71 -19.06
N ILE A 94 -4.26 -12.46 -19.12
CA ILE A 94 -5.46 -12.18 -18.31
C ILE A 94 -5.11 -12.21 -16.82
N ARG A 95 -4.36 -13.22 -16.36
CA ARG A 95 -3.90 -13.32 -14.97
C ARG A 95 -2.99 -12.17 -14.55
N MET A 96 -2.09 -11.73 -15.43
CA MET A 96 -1.23 -10.55 -15.20
C MET A 96 -2.06 -9.27 -15.08
N ILE A 97 -3.05 -9.06 -15.95
CA ILE A 97 -3.96 -7.90 -15.92
C ILE A 97 -4.79 -7.89 -14.63
N ILE A 98 -5.30 -9.05 -14.20
CA ILE A 98 -6.06 -9.22 -12.95
C ILE A 98 -5.14 -9.12 -11.72
N LYS A 99 -3.82 -9.29 -11.90
CA LYS A 99 -2.79 -9.39 -10.84
C LYS A 99 -3.00 -10.59 -9.91
N ASP A 100 -3.50 -11.70 -10.44
CA ASP A 100 -3.64 -12.99 -9.73
C ASP A 100 -3.18 -14.15 -10.62
N MET A 101 -1.95 -14.62 -10.38
CA MET A 101 -1.30 -15.64 -11.20
C MET A 101 -1.68 -17.08 -10.84
N LYS A 102 -2.21 -17.32 -9.64
CA LYS A 102 -2.58 -18.66 -9.12
C LYS A 102 -1.47 -19.72 -9.32
N LEU A 103 -0.22 -19.37 -8.98
CA LEU A 103 0.95 -20.25 -9.18
C LEU A 103 1.10 -21.33 -8.10
N GLY A 104 0.38 -21.23 -6.98
CA GLY A 104 0.46 -22.18 -5.87
C GLY A 104 1.65 -21.97 -4.93
N PHE A 105 2.43 -20.91 -5.11
CA PHE A 105 3.49 -20.49 -4.20
C PHE A 105 3.41 -19.00 -3.89
N SER A 106 4.08 -18.60 -2.81
CA SER A 106 4.08 -17.23 -2.31
C SER A 106 5.10 -16.35 -3.04
N GLN A 107 4.91 -15.02 -2.98
CA GLN A 107 5.93 -14.06 -3.41
C GLN A 107 7.27 -14.25 -2.68
N GLN A 108 7.23 -14.64 -1.40
CA GLN A 108 8.42 -14.91 -0.59
C GLN A 108 9.25 -16.06 -1.19
N THR A 109 8.58 -17.09 -1.71
CA THR A 109 9.23 -18.20 -2.40
C THR A 109 9.98 -17.73 -3.65
N VAL A 110 9.36 -16.86 -4.46
CA VAL A 110 10.00 -16.28 -5.65
C VAL A 110 11.24 -15.48 -5.27
N PHE A 111 11.14 -14.62 -4.27
CA PHE A 111 12.28 -13.84 -3.80
C PHE A 111 13.41 -14.71 -3.28
N SER A 112 13.11 -15.72 -2.47
CA SER A 112 14.15 -16.63 -1.95
C SER A 112 14.89 -17.41 -3.04
N ILE A 113 14.23 -17.68 -4.18
CA ILE A 113 14.86 -18.33 -5.33
C ILE A 113 15.69 -17.31 -6.13
N PHE A 114 15.22 -16.06 -6.23
CA PHE A 114 15.90 -15.00 -6.97
C PHE A 114 17.20 -14.57 -6.28
N HIS A 115 17.13 -14.18 -5.00
CA HIS A 115 18.28 -13.76 -4.21
C HIS A 115 17.93 -13.78 -2.71
N PRO A 116 18.82 -14.22 -1.80
CA PRO A 116 18.57 -14.23 -0.35
C PRO A 116 18.10 -12.87 0.21
N ASP A 117 18.72 -11.78 -0.22
CA ASP A 117 18.40 -10.40 0.20
C ASP A 117 17.16 -9.79 -0.49
N ALA A 118 16.54 -10.46 -1.48
CA ALA A 118 15.47 -9.87 -2.29
C ALA A 118 14.25 -9.46 -1.47
N THR A 119 13.87 -10.27 -0.48
CA THR A 119 12.77 -9.94 0.42
C THR A 119 13.06 -8.70 1.24
N GLU A 120 14.25 -8.62 1.84
CA GLU A 120 14.62 -7.50 2.71
C GLU A 120 14.70 -6.21 1.90
N LEU A 121 15.34 -6.26 0.73
CA LEU A 121 15.46 -5.11 -0.15
C LEU A 121 14.09 -4.64 -0.66
N HIS A 122 13.22 -5.56 -1.07
CA HIS A 122 11.87 -5.22 -1.49
C HIS A 122 11.06 -4.61 -0.33
N ASN A 123 11.26 -5.05 0.92
CA ASN A 123 10.55 -4.50 2.06
C ASN A 123 10.93 -3.05 2.36
N VAL A 124 12.14 -2.60 2.02
CA VAL A 124 12.59 -1.20 2.25
C VAL A 124 12.53 -0.30 1.00
N THR A 125 12.14 -0.85 -0.15
CA THR A 125 12.07 -0.10 -1.43
C THR A 125 10.71 -0.17 -2.12
N THR A 126 9.96 -1.27 -1.94
CA THR A 126 8.71 -1.56 -2.68
C THR A 126 8.88 -1.44 -4.20
N ASP A 127 10.07 -1.76 -4.70
CA ASP A 127 10.48 -1.55 -6.10
C ASP A 127 11.12 -2.83 -6.67
N LEU A 128 10.42 -3.49 -7.60
CA LEU A 128 10.90 -4.71 -8.25
C LEU A 128 12.05 -4.45 -9.21
N GLU A 129 12.09 -3.29 -9.89
CA GLU A 129 13.18 -2.96 -10.80
C GLU A 129 14.48 -2.79 -10.01
N LYS A 130 14.43 -2.03 -8.91
CA LYS A 130 15.58 -1.84 -8.02
C LYS A 130 16.07 -3.16 -7.44
N VAL A 131 15.17 -4.06 -7.04
CA VAL A 131 15.52 -5.41 -6.57
C VAL A 131 16.23 -6.21 -7.68
N CYS A 132 15.65 -6.24 -8.88
CA CYS A 132 16.23 -6.99 -10.00
C CYS A 132 17.60 -6.44 -10.45
N LEU A 133 17.79 -5.11 -10.42
CA LEU A 133 19.03 -4.45 -10.83
C LEU A 133 20.14 -4.62 -9.79
N GLN A 134 19.84 -4.42 -8.50
CA GLN A 134 20.87 -4.47 -7.44
C GLN A 134 21.27 -5.90 -7.09
N LEU A 135 20.36 -6.86 -7.21
CA LEU A 135 20.58 -8.27 -6.85
C LEU A 135 20.67 -9.16 -8.10
N HIS A 136 21.14 -8.60 -9.22
CA HIS A 136 21.27 -9.35 -10.46
C HIS A 136 22.25 -10.52 -10.35
N ASP A 137 23.34 -10.34 -9.59
CA ASP A 137 24.30 -11.39 -9.29
C ASP A 137 23.88 -12.12 -8.00
N PRO A 138 23.50 -13.42 -8.06
CA PRO A 138 23.06 -14.19 -6.88
C PRO A 138 24.17 -14.46 -5.85
N THR A 139 25.41 -14.11 -6.16
CA THR A 139 26.57 -14.31 -5.28
C THR A 139 27.00 -13.05 -4.53
N VAL A 140 26.45 -11.88 -4.88
CA VAL A 140 26.81 -10.59 -4.30
C VAL A 140 25.73 -10.13 -3.31
N PHE A 141 26.08 -10.13 -2.03
CA PHE A 141 25.19 -9.74 -0.95
C PHE A 141 25.26 -8.25 -0.64
N LEU A 142 24.15 -7.68 -0.18
CA LEU A 142 24.10 -6.29 0.26
C LEU A 142 24.57 -6.17 1.71
N SER A 143 25.45 -5.21 1.97
CA SER A 143 26.02 -4.99 3.31
C SER A 143 25.08 -4.25 4.27
N ASP A 144 24.20 -3.38 3.77
CA ASP A 144 23.27 -2.59 4.58
C ASP A 144 21.93 -2.37 3.85
N VAL A 145 21.00 -3.31 4.01
CA VAL A 145 19.62 -3.13 3.57
C VAL A 145 18.85 -2.37 4.64
N SER A 146 18.43 -1.16 4.30
CA SER A 146 17.80 -0.25 5.27
C SER A 146 16.88 0.76 4.59
N ILE A 147 16.04 1.38 5.41
CA ILE A 147 15.10 2.42 4.97
C ILE A 147 15.90 3.63 4.47
N MET A 148 15.55 4.09 3.27
CA MET A 148 16.17 5.23 2.60
C MET A 148 15.17 6.36 2.39
N LEU A 149 15.69 7.59 2.39
CA LEU A 149 14.89 8.77 2.08
C LEU A 149 14.29 8.64 0.66
N PHE A 150 13.05 9.09 0.51
CA PHE A 150 12.25 9.01 -0.72
C PHE A 150 12.06 7.61 -1.35
N SER A 151 12.33 6.53 -0.60
CA SER A 151 11.98 5.16 -0.97
C SER A 151 10.84 4.64 -0.10
N ALA A 152 9.77 4.15 -0.71
CA ALA A 152 8.65 3.57 0.01
C ALA A 152 9.08 2.27 0.71
N PHE A 153 8.67 2.07 1.97
CA PHE A 153 8.94 0.84 2.71
C PHE A 153 7.63 0.23 3.16
N LYS A 154 7.59 -1.10 3.32
CA LYS A 154 6.43 -1.78 3.88
C LYS A 154 6.30 -1.42 5.36
N PRO A 155 5.20 -0.76 5.80
CA PRO A 155 5.04 -0.41 7.21
C PRO A 155 4.96 -1.66 8.09
N MET A 156 5.45 -1.54 9.32
CA MET A 156 5.31 -2.60 10.33
C MET A 156 3.82 -2.84 10.63
N LEU A 157 3.41 -4.11 10.66
CA LEU A 157 2.04 -4.52 10.92
C LEU A 157 1.86 -4.99 12.37
N ALA A 158 0.62 -4.96 12.86
CA ALA A 158 0.26 -5.54 14.14
C ALA A 158 -0.37 -6.93 13.96
N ALA A 159 -0.07 -7.83 14.91
CA ALA A 159 -0.78 -9.09 15.06
C ALA A 159 -1.99 -8.91 15.98
N ILE A 160 -2.99 -9.77 15.84
CA ILE A 160 -4.11 -9.83 16.79
C ILE A 160 -3.57 -10.37 18.12
N ALA A 161 -3.73 -9.60 19.19
CA ALA A 161 -3.24 -9.95 20.51
C ALA A 161 -4.28 -10.77 21.31
N ASN A 162 -3.80 -11.66 22.19
CA ASN A 162 -4.65 -12.36 23.14
C ASN A 162 -4.53 -11.67 24.50
N ILE A 163 -5.57 -10.90 24.88
CA ILE A 163 -5.61 -10.11 26.12
C ILE A 163 -5.28 -10.97 27.37
N LYS A 164 -5.65 -12.26 27.38
CA LYS A 164 -5.35 -13.14 28.52
C LYS A 164 -3.84 -13.35 28.73
N ASN A 165 -3.05 -13.26 27.68
CA ASN A 165 -1.62 -13.53 27.66
C ASN A 165 -0.79 -12.27 27.36
N ILE A 166 -1.38 -11.07 27.42
CA ILE A 166 -0.75 -9.86 26.91
C ILE A 166 0.59 -9.55 27.60
N GLU A 167 0.68 -9.72 28.91
CA GLU A 167 1.92 -9.51 29.68
C GLU A 167 3.03 -10.44 29.18
N LYS A 168 2.71 -11.71 28.95
CA LYS A 168 3.66 -12.69 28.38
C LYS A 168 4.03 -12.35 26.93
N GLN A 169 3.07 -11.89 26.12
CA GLN A 169 3.32 -11.44 24.74
C GLN A 169 4.24 -10.21 24.70
N MET A 170 4.21 -9.39 25.76
CA MET A 170 5.10 -8.24 25.97
C MET A 170 6.34 -8.60 26.81
N ASN A 171 6.72 -9.88 26.83
CA ASN A 171 7.90 -10.40 27.52
C ASN A 171 7.96 -10.08 29.03
N ASN A 172 6.81 -9.86 29.67
CA ASN A 172 6.66 -9.44 31.07
C ASN A 172 7.45 -8.15 31.40
N GLN A 173 7.57 -7.24 30.43
CA GLN A 173 8.17 -5.92 30.58
C GLN A 173 7.11 -4.83 30.43
N SER A 174 7.49 -3.58 30.71
CA SER A 174 6.66 -2.42 30.37
C SER A 174 6.46 -2.31 28.86
N PHE A 175 5.25 -1.96 28.44
CA PHE A 175 4.86 -1.77 27.04
C PHE A 175 4.09 -0.45 26.88
N TYR A 176 3.90 -0.01 25.64
CA TYR A 176 3.07 1.13 25.34
C TYR A 176 1.67 0.71 24.92
N ILE A 177 0.66 1.48 25.36
CA ILE A 177 -0.70 1.46 24.84
C ILE A 177 -0.94 2.76 24.09
N GLU A 178 -1.47 2.69 22.88
CA GLU A 178 -1.90 3.85 22.09
C GLU A 178 -3.26 3.56 21.43
N THR A 179 -4.04 4.61 21.13
CA THR A 179 -5.31 4.49 20.38
C THR A 179 -5.06 3.94 18.98
N LYS A 180 -5.90 2.99 18.55
CA LYS A 180 -5.95 2.53 17.16
C LYS A 180 -6.80 3.50 16.34
N LEU A 181 -6.13 4.33 15.55
CA LEU A 181 -6.78 5.30 14.66
C LEU A 181 -7.35 4.61 13.41
N ASP A 182 -8.60 4.92 13.08
CA ASP A 182 -9.31 4.45 11.87
C ASP A 182 -9.13 5.44 10.71
N GLY A 183 -7.94 5.43 10.11
CA GLY A 183 -7.59 6.33 9.02
C GLY A 183 -6.95 5.61 7.84
N GLU A 184 -5.95 6.28 7.26
CA GLU A 184 -5.11 5.69 6.22
C GLU A 184 -3.63 5.81 6.54
N ARG A 185 -3.00 4.67 6.78
CA ARG A 185 -1.56 4.53 6.98
C ARG A 185 -0.75 5.23 5.89
N MET A 186 0.09 6.17 6.30
CA MET A 186 0.91 7.02 5.44
C MET A 186 2.30 7.21 6.03
N GLN A 187 3.34 7.01 5.21
CA GLN A 187 4.71 7.41 5.51
C GLN A 187 4.99 8.76 4.85
N MET A 188 5.64 9.67 5.58
CA MET A 188 6.06 10.98 5.07
C MET A 188 7.58 11.06 5.08
N HIS A 189 8.16 11.45 3.96
CA HIS A 189 9.58 11.73 3.79
C HIS A 189 9.74 13.23 3.56
N LYS A 190 10.67 13.85 4.29
CA LYS A 190 11.00 15.27 4.17
C LYS A 190 12.50 15.44 3.96
N ASP A 191 12.89 16.33 3.05
CA ASP A 191 14.24 16.92 2.96
C ASP A 191 14.11 18.41 2.62
N GLY A 192 14.37 19.30 3.59
CA GLY A 192 14.13 20.73 3.40
C GLY A 192 12.68 21.01 3.00
N ASP A 193 12.50 21.56 1.80
CA ASP A 193 11.19 21.89 1.22
C ASP A 193 10.60 20.76 0.36
N VAL A 194 11.30 19.63 0.22
CA VAL A 194 10.84 18.50 -0.60
C VAL A 194 10.17 17.46 0.27
N TYR A 195 8.94 17.10 -0.09
CA TYR A 195 8.13 16.10 0.60
C TYR A 195 7.75 14.96 -0.34
N LYS A 196 7.65 13.74 0.22
CA LYS A 196 6.97 12.62 -0.42
C LYS A 196 6.10 11.86 0.57
N TYR A 197 4.97 11.36 0.06
CA TYR A 197 3.99 10.62 0.85
C TYR A 197 3.72 9.28 0.18
N PHE A 198 3.92 8.18 0.91
CA PHE A 198 3.60 6.84 0.39
C PHE A 198 2.56 6.15 1.27
N SER A 199 1.58 5.53 0.62
CA SER A 199 0.58 4.71 1.31
C SER A 199 1.17 3.39 1.80
N ARG A 200 0.41 2.65 2.61
CA ARG A 200 0.75 1.27 3.05
C ARG A 200 1.29 0.34 1.96
N ASN A 201 0.80 0.47 0.72
CA ASN A 201 1.18 -0.39 -0.41
C ASN A 201 2.25 0.25 -1.31
N GLY A 202 2.89 1.35 -0.88
CA GLY A 202 3.96 2.02 -1.61
C GLY A 202 3.50 2.95 -2.73
N PHE A 203 2.20 3.17 -2.93
CA PHE A 203 1.73 4.17 -3.89
C PHE A 203 2.04 5.59 -3.42
N ASP A 204 2.53 6.42 -4.33
CA ASP A 204 2.85 7.83 -4.13
C ASP A 204 1.58 8.70 -4.12
N TYR A 205 1.37 9.43 -3.02
CA TYR A 205 0.27 10.38 -2.81
C TYR A 205 0.76 11.83 -2.65
N THR A 206 2.00 12.10 -3.07
CA THR A 206 2.65 13.41 -2.93
C THR A 206 1.88 14.52 -3.65
N GLN A 207 1.32 14.23 -4.83
CA GLN A 207 0.49 15.20 -5.57
C GLN A 207 -0.68 15.72 -4.72
N GLN A 208 -1.20 14.91 -3.82
CA GLN A 208 -2.35 15.26 -3.02
C GLN A 208 -1.97 15.98 -1.72
N PHE A 209 -1.00 15.43 -0.98
CA PHE A 209 -0.62 15.98 0.33
C PHE A 209 0.38 17.14 0.25
N GLY A 210 1.09 17.24 -0.87
CA GLY A 210 2.01 18.33 -1.21
C GLY A 210 3.43 17.81 -1.46
N ALA A 211 4.06 18.26 -2.54
CA ALA A 211 5.48 18.06 -2.78
C ALA A 211 6.33 19.16 -2.13
N SER A 212 5.71 20.30 -1.84
CA SER A 212 6.37 21.50 -1.32
C SER A 212 5.49 22.26 -0.31
N PRO A 213 6.05 23.24 0.44
CA PRO A 213 5.28 24.09 1.34
C PRO A 213 4.24 24.98 0.64
N LEU A 214 4.20 24.97 -0.70
CA LEU A 214 3.35 25.82 -1.51
C LEU A 214 2.13 25.09 -2.10
N ASP A 215 2.04 23.77 -1.93
CA ASP A 215 1.00 22.95 -2.56
C ASP A 215 0.50 21.80 -1.67
N GLY A 216 -0.70 21.30 -2.00
CA GLY A 216 -1.29 20.11 -1.37
C GLY A 216 -2.10 20.37 -0.11
N SER A 217 -2.83 19.34 0.32
CA SER A 217 -3.81 19.44 1.41
C SER A 217 -3.22 19.44 2.83
N LEU A 218 -1.93 19.14 2.97
CA LEU A 218 -1.26 18.96 4.27
C LEU A 218 0.04 19.76 4.39
N THR A 219 0.98 19.61 3.46
CA THR A 219 2.35 20.15 3.52
C THR A 219 2.40 21.65 3.86
N PRO A 220 1.59 22.53 3.25
CA PRO A 220 1.61 23.96 3.52
C PRO A 220 1.27 24.30 4.98
N PHE A 221 0.48 23.43 5.62
CA PHE A 221 0.00 23.63 6.99
C PHE A 221 0.94 23.04 8.05
N ILE A 222 1.90 22.19 7.66
CA ILE A 222 2.79 21.48 8.60
C ILE A 222 4.27 21.83 8.43
N HIS A 223 4.65 22.51 7.34
CA HIS A 223 6.05 22.79 7.05
C HIS A 223 6.76 23.59 8.15
N ASN A 224 6.11 24.65 8.66
CA ASN A 224 6.72 25.58 9.61
C ASN A 224 6.79 25.08 11.06
N VAL A 225 6.30 23.86 11.36
CA VAL A 225 6.32 23.32 12.73
C VAL A 225 7.41 22.32 13.01
N PHE A 226 8.13 21.87 11.98
CA PHE A 226 9.39 21.20 12.18
C PHE A 226 10.38 22.17 12.82
N ARG A 227 11.16 21.68 13.78
CA ARG A 227 12.21 22.53 14.37
C ARG A 227 13.27 22.86 13.34
N ILE A 228 13.97 23.97 13.58
CA ILE A 228 15.03 24.49 12.71
C ILE A 228 16.19 23.51 12.48
N ASP A 229 16.42 22.60 13.43
CA ASP A 229 17.47 21.58 13.36
C ASP A 229 17.05 20.31 12.60
N VAL A 230 15.82 20.24 12.06
CA VAL A 230 15.31 19.10 11.28
C VAL A 230 15.47 19.36 9.78
N GLN A 231 16.56 18.87 9.20
CA GLN A 231 16.82 18.93 7.77
C GLN A 231 15.99 17.89 7.03
N ASN A 232 16.18 16.61 7.38
CA ASN A 232 15.46 15.49 6.79
C ASN A 232 14.87 14.55 7.85
N CYS A 233 13.73 13.94 7.54
CA CYS A 233 13.13 12.94 8.42
C CYS A 233 12.19 12.00 7.65
N ILE A 234 11.97 10.82 8.23
CA ILE A 234 10.96 9.86 7.77
C ILE A 234 10.00 9.57 8.93
N LEU A 235 8.74 9.98 8.78
CA LEU A 235 7.68 9.75 9.74
C LEU A 235 6.75 8.62 9.29
N ASP A 236 6.22 7.88 10.26
CA ASP A 236 5.18 6.88 10.05
C ASP A 236 3.96 7.23 10.91
N GLY A 237 2.79 7.26 10.28
CA GLY A 237 1.58 7.79 10.90
C GLY A 237 0.30 7.33 10.21
N GLU A 238 -0.82 7.78 10.74
CA GLU A 238 -2.15 7.56 10.17
C GLU A 238 -2.71 8.90 9.69
N MET A 239 -3.18 8.94 8.45
CA MET A 239 -3.84 10.11 7.90
C MET A 239 -5.32 10.07 8.25
N MET A 240 -5.81 11.14 8.89
CA MET A 240 -7.16 11.28 9.43
C MET A 240 -7.88 12.45 8.77
N ALA A 241 -9.21 12.37 8.65
CA ALA A 241 -10.03 13.54 8.39
C ALA A 241 -10.45 14.16 9.72
N TYR A 242 -10.22 15.45 9.86
CA TYR A 242 -10.52 16.21 11.07
C TYR A 242 -11.60 17.24 10.80
N ASN A 243 -12.65 17.26 11.61
CA ASN A 243 -13.66 18.30 11.58
C ASN A 243 -13.26 19.43 12.54
N PRO A 244 -12.99 20.66 12.06
CA PRO A 244 -12.60 21.78 12.90
C PRO A 244 -13.74 22.36 13.75
N GLU A 245 -15.00 22.20 13.34
CA GLU A 245 -16.16 22.69 14.08
C GLU A 245 -16.43 21.85 15.33
N THR A 246 -16.41 20.52 15.18
CA THR A 246 -16.62 19.59 16.29
C THR A 246 -15.33 19.19 16.99
N GLN A 247 -14.17 19.53 16.43
CA GLN A 247 -12.83 19.17 16.89
C GLN A 247 -12.59 17.66 17.01
N THR A 248 -13.23 16.87 16.15
CA THR A 248 -13.19 15.40 16.18
C THR A 248 -12.62 14.81 14.91
N PHE A 249 -12.01 13.63 15.01
CA PHE A 249 -11.70 12.81 13.84
C PHE A 249 -12.97 12.13 13.31
N MET A 250 -13.12 12.16 12.00
CA MET A 250 -14.20 11.49 11.31
C MET A 250 -13.81 10.05 11.02
N GLN A 251 -14.71 9.10 11.26
CA GLN A 251 -14.49 7.67 10.97
C GLN A 251 -14.60 7.37 9.48
N LYS A 252 -13.87 6.36 9.00
CA LYS A 252 -13.78 6.03 7.57
C LYS A 252 -15.11 5.65 6.92
N GLY A 253 -16.08 5.16 7.70
CA GLY A 253 -17.43 4.82 7.22
C GLY A 253 -18.26 6.00 6.71
N SER A 254 -17.82 7.25 6.97
CA SER A 254 -18.60 8.46 6.74
C SER A 254 -18.40 9.05 5.33
N LYS A 255 -18.58 8.30 4.24
CA LYS A 255 -18.66 8.83 2.85
C LYS A 255 -17.56 9.79 2.35
N PHE A 256 -16.39 9.93 2.99
CA PHE A 256 -15.28 10.73 2.47
C PHE A 256 -14.04 9.85 2.23
N ASP A 257 -13.30 10.18 1.18
CA ASP A 257 -12.01 9.58 0.88
C ASP A 257 -10.94 10.61 1.25
N ILE A 258 -10.16 10.34 2.30
CA ILE A 258 -9.07 11.22 2.75
C ILE A 258 -8.12 11.50 1.59
N LYS A 259 -7.99 10.55 0.64
CA LYS A 259 -7.17 10.71 -0.57
C LYS A 259 -7.76 11.62 -1.65
N ARG A 260 -8.94 12.19 -1.41
CA ARG A 260 -9.65 13.05 -2.36
C ARG A 260 -10.24 14.30 -1.71
N LEU A 261 -9.92 14.56 -0.44
CA LEU A 261 -10.31 15.81 0.20
C LEU A 261 -9.67 16.96 -0.58
N MET A 262 -10.54 17.82 -1.12
CA MET A 262 -10.18 19.05 -1.84
C MET A 262 -10.22 20.22 -0.86
N ASP A 263 -9.60 21.34 -1.23
CA ASP A 263 -9.49 22.54 -0.37
C ASP A 263 -10.84 23.12 0.09
N ASP A 264 -11.93 22.87 -0.65
CA ASP A 264 -13.29 23.33 -0.33
C ASP A 264 -14.06 22.40 0.64
N SER A 265 -13.42 21.38 1.22
CA SER A 265 -14.08 20.52 2.20
C SER A 265 -14.06 21.13 3.60
N GLU A 266 -15.18 21.04 4.32
CA GLU A 266 -15.29 21.38 5.75
C GLU A 266 -14.32 20.58 6.64
N LEU A 267 -13.71 19.52 6.11
CA LEU A 267 -12.76 18.66 6.81
C LEU A 267 -11.32 19.01 6.43
N HIS A 268 -10.42 18.92 7.42
CA HIS A 268 -8.99 19.06 7.21
C HIS A 268 -8.30 17.69 7.16
N THR A 269 -7.26 17.59 6.33
CA THR A 269 -6.31 16.48 6.44
C THR A 269 -5.46 16.68 7.69
N CYS A 270 -5.45 15.68 8.58
CA CYS A 270 -4.64 15.67 9.79
C CYS A 270 -3.74 14.43 9.82
N TYR A 271 -2.43 14.63 9.98
CA TYR A 271 -1.48 13.53 10.09
C TYR A 271 -1.20 13.19 11.54
N CYS A 272 -1.59 11.99 11.98
CA CYS A 272 -1.34 11.49 13.32
C CYS A 272 -0.12 10.56 13.32
N VAL A 273 1.04 11.10 13.73
CA VAL A 273 2.34 10.41 13.68
C VAL A 273 2.53 9.57 14.94
N PHE A 274 2.95 8.31 14.79
CA PHE A 274 3.25 7.43 15.93
C PHE A 274 4.68 6.85 15.91
N ASP A 275 5.46 7.02 14.84
CA ASP A 275 6.86 6.56 14.76
C ASP A 275 7.74 7.47 13.88
N ILE A 276 9.07 7.34 14.02
CA ILE A 276 10.09 8.00 13.21
C ILE A 276 11.21 7.01 12.84
N LEU A 277 11.59 6.96 11.57
CA LEU A 277 12.55 5.98 11.05
C LEU A 277 13.87 6.59 10.57
N MET A 278 13.91 7.91 10.42
CA MET A 278 15.12 8.67 10.08
C MET A 278 15.01 10.10 10.60
N LEU A 279 16.12 10.65 11.07
CA LEU A 279 16.28 12.07 11.40
C LEU A 279 17.70 12.52 11.05
N ASN A 280 17.86 13.52 10.20
CA ASN A 280 19.14 14.10 9.78
C ASN A 280 20.17 13.01 9.41
N ASP A 281 19.79 12.16 8.45
CA ASP A 281 20.57 11.01 7.94
C ASP A 281 20.82 9.88 8.94
N GLN A 282 20.47 10.06 10.22
CA GLN A 282 20.52 8.99 11.22
C GLN A 282 19.35 8.02 11.01
N LYS A 283 19.67 6.76 10.69
CA LYS A 283 18.71 5.67 10.58
C LYS A 283 18.26 5.21 11.96
N LEU A 284 16.95 5.16 12.19
CA LEU A 284 16.36 4.83 13.50
C LEU A 284 15.63 3.49 13.51
N ALA A 285 15.49 2.81 12.38
CA ALA A 285 14.72 1.56 12.28
C ALA A 285 15.20 0.43 13.22
N ARG A 286 16.50 0.42 13.58
CA ARG A 286 17.12 -0.54 14.51
C ARG A 286 17.15 -0.06 15.97
N GLU A 287 16.78 1.20 16.23
CA GLU A 287 16.68 1.74 17.58
C GLU A 287 15.41 1.23 18.29
N SER A 288 15.45 1.19 19.62
CA SER A 288 14.27 0.80 20.42
C SER A 288 13.10 1.78 20.21
N LEU A 289 11.86 1.28 20.31
CA LEU A 289 10.66 2.14 20.22
C LEU A 289 10.71 3.29 21.22
N ARG A 290 11.15 3.04 22.46
CA ARG A 290 11.33 4.10 23.48
C ARG A 290 12.23 5.22 22.97
N LYS A 291 13.37 4.88 22.38
CA LYS A 291 14.30 5.87 21.81
C LYS A 291 13.69 6.64 20.65
N ARG A 292 12.97 5.96 19.76
CA ARG A 292 12.29 6.61 18.62
C ARG A 292 11.18 7.55 19.11
N CYS A 293 10.42 7.17 20.13
CA CYS A 293 9.44 8.05 20.79
C CYS A 293 10.12 9.30 21.36
N GLU A 294 11.21 9.17 22.13
CA GLU A 294 11.94 10.31 22.70
C GLU A 294 12.43 11.29 21.62
N ILE A 295 12.88 10.76 20.48
CA ILE A 295 13.31 11.57 19.34
C ILE A 295 12.10 12.27 18.72
N LEU A 296 11.03 11.52 18.41
CA LEU A 296 9.83 12.02 17.75
C LEU A 296 9.19 13.22 18.48
N HIS A 297 9.16 13.20 19.82
CA HIS A 297 8.65 14.33 20.63
C HIS A 297 9.43 15.64 20.42
N LYS A 298 10.64 15.55 19.88
CA LYS A 298 11.53 16.69 19.64
C LYS A 298 11.63 17.04 18.16
N VAL A 299 10.81 16.49 17.26
CA VAL A 299 10.96 16.74 15.80
C VAL A 299 10.10 17.92 15.35
N PHE A 300 8.89 18.02 15.86
CA PHE A 300 7.94 19.06 15.48
C PHE A 300 7.06 19.49 16.66
N THR A 301 6.47 20.67 16.56
CA THR A 301 5.43 21.12 17.47
C THR A 301 4.05 20.71 16.92
N PRO A 302 3.25 19.89 17.63
CA PRO A 302 1.94 19.48 17.13
C PRO A 302 1.00 20.65 16.84
N ILE A 303 0.19 20.52 15.79
CA ILE A 303 -0.89 21.45 15.44
C ILE A 303 -2.20 20.70 15.47
N ILE A 304 -3.14 21.19 16.28
CA ILE A 304 -4.49 20.64 16.37
C ILE A 304 -5.14 20.62 14.97
N GLY A 305 -5.66 19.46 14.55
CA GLY A 305 -6.30 19.27 13.25
C GLY A 305 -5.39 19.20 12.03
N ARG A 306 -4.06 19.26 12.18
CA ARG A 306 -3.10 19.19 11.05
C ARG A 306 -1.97 18.19 11.26
N LEU A 307 -1.26 18.25 12.38
CA LEU A 307 -0.14 17.35 12.68
C LEU A 307 -0.14 16.98 14.16
N HIS A 308 -0.47 15.73 14.45
CA HIS A 308 -0.63 15.19 15.80
C HIS A 308 0.49 14.21 16.11
N LEU A 309 0.88 14.18 17.38
CA LEU A 309 1.66 13.09 17.95
C LEU A 309 0.72 12.13 18.67
N VAL A 310 0.67 10.87 18.26
CA VAL A 310 -0.17 9.87 18.91
C VAL A 310 0.35 9.61 20.33
N HIS A 311 -0.51 9.87 21.31
CA HIS A 311 -0.19 9.66 22.71
C HIS A 311 0.05 8.18 23.01
N LYS A 312 1.06 7.91 23.86
CA LYS A 312 1.45 6.57 24.29
C LYS A 312 1.50 6.55 25.80
N THR A 313 0.72 5.65 26.40
CA THR A 313 0.71 5.43 27.84
C THR A 313 1.55 4.20 28.17
N GLU A 314 2.51 4.35 29.09
CA GLU A 314 3.28 3.21 29.57
C GLU A 314 2.42 2.36 30.51
N ALA A 315 2.41 1.04 30.29
CA ALA A 315 1.64 0.08 31.03
C ALA A 315 2.44 -1.21 31.25
N SER A 316 2.02 -2.03 32.21
CA SER A 316 2.70 -3.28 32.52
C SER A 316 1.75 -4.43 32.86
N THR A 317 0.45 -4.16 32.96
CA THR A 317 -0.53 -5.15 33.41
C THR A 317 -1.65 -5.36 32.41
N LYS A 318 -2.21 -6.56 32.42
CA LYS A 318 -3.44 -6.90 31.69
C LYS A 318 -4.60 -5.98 32.08
N LYS A 319 -4.66 -5.55 33.34
CA LYS A 319 -5.70 -4.62 33.80
C LYS A 319 -5.64 -3.31 33.03
N ASN A 320 -4.45 -2.72 32.86
CA ASN A 320 -4.29 -1.48 32.09
C ASN A 320 -4.80 -1.63 30.64
N VAL A 321 -4.56 -2.79 30.02
CA VAL A 321 -5.02 -3.09 28.66
C VAL A 321 -6.54 -3.19 28.58
N VAL A 322 -7.18 -3.85 29.55
CA VAL A 322 -8.64 -3.95 29.62
C VAL A 322 -9.27 -2.58 29.85
N ASP A 323 -8.71 -1.80 30.77
CA ASP A 323 -9.20 -0.46 31.09
C ASP A 323 -9.11 0.46 29.85
N ALA A 324 -7.96 0.48 29.16
CA ALA A 324 -7.77 1.25 27.94
C ALA A 324 -8.66 0.78 26.77
N LEU A 325 -8.93 -0.53 26.66
CA LEU A 325 -9.84 -1.04 25.65
C LEU A 325 -11.30 -0.62 25.92
N ASN A 326 -11.73 -0.63 27.19
CA ASN A 326 -13.06 -0.15 27.56
C ASN A 326 -13.19 1.35 27.28
N GLU A 327 -12.18 2.14 27.62
CA GLU A 327 -12.14 3.58 27.31
C GLU A 327 -12.22 3.84 25.81
N ALA A 328 -11.47 3.09 24.99
CA ALA A 328 -11.55 3.18 23.53
C ALA A 328 -12.98 2.86 23.01
N ILE A 329 -13.65 1.86 23.58
CA ILE A 329 -15.03 1.52 23.23
C ILE A 329 -16.01 2.63 23.61
N ASP A 330 -15.88 3.20 24.82
CA ASP A 330 -16.72 4.30 25.30
C ASP A 330 -16.54 5.56 24.43
N ASN A 331 -15.32 5.82 23.95
CA ASN A 331 -14.99 6.89 23.01
C ASN A 331 -15.35 6.59 21.55
N ARG A 332 -15.90 5.39 21.27
CA ARG A 332 -16.23 4.91 19.91
C ARG A 332 -15.02 4.86 18.98
N GLU A 333 -13.85 4.55 19.52
CA GLU A 333 -12.61 4.32 18.76
C GLU A 333 -12.59 2.90 18.17
N GLU A 334 -11.67 2.64 17.24
CA GLU A 334 -11.55 1.32 16.60
C GLU A 334 -10.97 0.26 17.57
N GLY A 335 -10.19 0.71 18.55
CA GLY A 335 -9.56 -0.13 19.56
C GLY A 335 -8.23 0.46 20.03
N ILE A 336 -7.35 -0.41 20.51
CA ILE A 336 -6.02 -0.03 21.02
C ILE A 336 -4.92 -0.82 20.31
N MET A 337 -3.72 -0.26 20.33
CA MET A 337 -2.48 -0.92 19.94
C MET A 337 -1.62 -1.12 21.17
N VAL A 338 -0.99 -2.28 21.27
CA VAL A 338 0.01 -2.59 22.30
C VAL A 338 1.34 -2.84 21.61
N LYS A 339 2.38 -2.15 22.05
CA LYS A 339 3.71 -2.16 21.43
C LYS A 339 4.83 -2.41 22.42
#